data_AF-A0A0P9HP50-F1
#
_entry.id   AF-A0A0P9HP50-F1
#
_cell.length_a   1.000
_cell.length_b   1.000
_cell.length_c   1.000
_cell.angle_alpha   90.00
_cell.angle_beta   90.00
_cell.angle_gamma   90.00
#
_symmetry.space_group_name_H-M   'P 1'
#
loop_
_entity.id
_entity.type
_entity.pdbx_description
1 polymer ?
#
loop_
_entity_poly.entity_id
_entity_poly.type
_entity_poly.pdbx_seq_one_letter_code
_entity_poly.pdbx_strand_id
1 'polypeptide(L)'
;MGPNSEDIKNGNINRIVELLENGMDVNEEIVVGNSKELPINYALENRQCDIVRLLADNGAILNDESNPVIVTAARYGNEEIIRYLLSKGADINATNRFEISALEEAISWNNDIDLKIFVDSGIDMNEHGGNALRSAALDGNLQVVQFLVREGANINYCGPGLHSNPTPLHVAVSKGHTDIVDFLLENGADLSIQNRYGARPYVCAKEAKNDLFASKIKLLEPIEWHDAHKRNEELLSMGLRKEIVAFLGTDNKTIQLKESTCAEYIEFRTIFEVTAFRWKDYVVLDLLREVEGYDALGVLLWVPEEEKFAFLDVDHEQFGLIPDLTWDEFINNSTVYIDGILTGEYEDDSEDEWY
;
A
#
# COMPACT_ATOMS: atom_id res chain seq x y z
N MET A 1 35.03 -13.56 31.28
CA MET A 1 33.62 -14.00 31.17
C MET A 1 32.87 -12.78 30.71
N GLY A 2 32.14 -12.88 29.60
CA GLY A 2 31.29 -11.79 29.10
C GLY A 2 30.19 -11.42 30.09
N PRO A 3 29.44 -10.34 29.83
CA PRO A 3 28.27 -10.00 30.63
C PRO A 3 27.32 -11.20 30.59
N ASN A 4 26.92 -11.74 31.74
CA ASN A 4 25.88 -12.76 31.76
C ASN A 4 24.51 -12.05 31.87
N SER A 5 23.53 -12.50 31.08
CA SER A 5 22.17 -11.96 31.07
C SER A 5 21.55 -11.90 32.48
N GLU A 6 21.91 -12.85 33.35
CA GLU A 6 21.42 -12.89 34.74
C GLU A 6 21.87 -11.70 35.59
N ASP A 7 23.08 -11.16 35.37
CA ASP A 7 23.57 -10.00 36.12
C ASP A 7 22.82 -8.71 35.73
N ILE A 8 22.52 -8.57 34.44
CA ILE A 8 21.74 -7.44 33.92
C ILE A 8 20.30 -7.54 34.40
N LYS A 9 19.67 -8.71 34.23
CA LYS A 9 18.28 -8.96 34.63
C LYS A 9 18.04 -8.68 36.10
N ASN A 10 18.97 -9.09 36.97
CA ASN A 10 18.86 -8.90 38.41
C ASN A 10 19.30 -7.50 38.90
N GLY A 11 19.77 -6.63 38.01
CA GLY A 11 20.23 -5.29 38.39
C GLY A 11 21.54 -5.29 39.18
N ASN A 12 22.41 -6.28 38.99
CA ASN A 12 23.67 -6.46 39.74
C ASN A 12 24.76 -5.48 39.28
N ILE A 13 24.52 -4.17 39.43
CA ILE A 13 25.40 -3.11 38.91
C ILE A 13 26.86 -3.23 39.38
N ASN A 14 27.09 -3.55 40.66
CA ASN A 14 28.44 -3.71 41.21
C ASN A 14 29.21 -4.85 40.54
N ARG A 15 28.50 -5.93 40.18
CA ARG A 15 29.11 -7.07 39.48
C ARG A 15 29.49 -6.69 38.06
N ILE A 16 28.63 -5.92 37.38
CA ILE A 16 28.90 -5.43 36.02
C ILE A 16 30.10 -4.47 36.03
N VAL A 17 30.21 -3.59 37.03
CA VAL A 17 31.39 -2.73 37.22
C VAL A 17 32.66 -3.57 37.39
N GLU A 18 32.66 -4.57 38.27
CA GLU A 18 33.81 -5.47 38.46
C GLU A 18 34.20 -6.19 37.16
N LEU A 19 33.22 -6.64 36.36
CA LEU A 19 33.48 -7.29 35.08
C LEU A 19 34.10 -6.33 34.07
N LEU A 20 33.59 -5.09 33.98
CA LEU A 20 34.15 -4.03 33.12
C LEU A 20 35.59 -3.69 33.52
N GLU A 21 35.88 -3.53 34.83
CA GLU A 21 37.23 -3.29 35.34
C GLU A 21 38.20 -4.44 35.01
N ASN A 22 37.69 -5.67 34.91
CA ASN A 22 38.43 -6.85 34.49
C ASN A 22 38.52 -7.03 32.95
N GLY A 23 38.11 -6.04 32.17
CA GLY A 23 38.25 -6.03 30.71
C GLY A 23 37.16 -6.80 29.97
N MET A 24 35.95 -6.93 30.55
CA MET A 24 34.77 -7.42 29.84
C MET A 24 34.49 -6.55 28.60
N ASP A 25 34.24 -7.19 27.46
CA ASP A 25 33.73 -6.50 26.28
C ASP A 25 32.24 -6.15 26.51
N VAL A 26 31.95 -4.86 26.56
CA VAL A 26 30.61 -4.31 26.78
C VAL A 26 29.64 -4.64 25.63
N ASN A 27 30.17 -5.02 24.47
CA ASN A 27 29.42 -5.33 23.25
C ASN A 27 29.36 -6.83 22.94
N GLU A 28 29.92 -7.69 23.78
CA GLU A 28 29.77 -9.14 23.62
C GLU A 28 28.29 -9.51 23.76
N GLU A 29 27.69 -10.00 22.67
CA GLU A 29 26.28 -10.37 22.63
C GLU A 29 25.96 -11.43 23.68
N ILE A 30 24.87 -11.20 24.41
CA ILE A 30 24.34 -12.16 25.38
C ILE A 30 23.27 -13.04 24.76
N VAL A 31 23.21 -14.29 25.22
CA VAL A 31 22.17 -15.23 24.81
C VAL A 31 20.96 -15.06 25.71
N VAL A 32 19.83 -14.69 25.11
CA VAL A 32 18.53 -14.52 25.79
C VAL A 32 17.55 -15.50 25.15
N GLY A 33 17.35 -16.65 25.78
CA GLY A 33 16.59 -17.74 25.16
C GLY A 33 17.22 -18.20 23.84
N ASN A 34 16.56 -17.89 22.72
CA ASN A 34 17.03 -18.24 21.37
C ASN A 34 17.56 -17.03 20.58
N SER A 35 17.56 -15.82 21.15
CA SER A 35 18.11 -14.60 20.54
C SER A 35 19.50 -14.27 21.10
N LYS A 36 20.22 -13.46 20.32
CA LYS A 36 21.42 -12.77 20.76
C LYS A 36 21.13 -11.27 20.80
N GLU A 37 21.54 -10.62 21.87
CA GLU A 37 21.24 -9.22 22.11
C GLU A 37 22.46 -8.49 22.65
N LEU A 38 22.62 -7.23 22.26
CA LEU A 38 23.60 -6.35 22.90
C LEU A 38 23.19 -6.11 24.37
N PRO A 39 24.12 -6.19 25.32
CA PRO A 39 23.85 -5.98 26.75
C PRO A 39 23.02 -4.73 27.06
N ILE A 40 23.25 -3.63 26.33
CA ILE A 40 22.55 -2.36 26.54
C ILE A 40 21.06 -2.42 26.18
N ASN A 41 20.68 -3.14 25.12
CA ASN A 41 19.29 -3.34 24.74
C ASN A 41 18.58 -4.22 25.77
N TYR A 42 19.22 -5.30 26.21
CA TYR A 42 18.65 -6.16 27.24
C TYR A 42 18.47 -5.43 28.59
N ALA A 43 19.39 -4.51 28.93
CA ALA A 43 19.23 -3.65 30.11
C ALA A 43 18.00 -2.72 29.98
N LEU A 44 17.71 -2.19 28.79
CA LEU A 44 16.49 -1.42 28.53
C LEU A 44 15.23 -2.28 28.65
N GLU A 45 15.21 -3.48 28.08
CA GLU A 45 14.07 -4.41 28.19
C GLU A 45 13.72 -4.75 29.64
N ASN A 46 14.74 -4.84 30.49
CA ASN A 46 14.59 -5.06 31.94
C ASN A 46 14.44 -3.75 32.73
N ARG A 47 14.34 -2.60 32.06
CA ARG A 47 14.15 -1.26 32.63
C ARG A 47 15.26 -0.84 33.62
N GLN A 48 16.47 -1.37 33.43
CA GLN A 48 17.65 -1.14 34.28
C GLN A 48 18.41 0.11 33.82
N CYS A 49 17.83 1.30 34.01
CA CYS A 49 18.38 2.56 33.50
C CYS A 49 19.82 2.84 33.97
N ASP A 50 20.19 2.47 35.20
CA ASP A 50 21.55 2.67 35.72
C ASP A 50 22.57 1.78 35.00
N ILE A 51 22.18 0.55 34.65
CA ILE A 51 23.01 -0.35 33.85
C ILE A 51 23.12 0.20 32.42
N VAL A 52 22.04 0.72 31.83
CA VAL A 52 22.09 1.36 30.52
C VAL A 52 23.09 2.52 30.51
N ARG A 53 23.07 3.37 31.55
CA ARG A 53 24.04 4.47 31.69
C ARG A 53 25.47 3.96 31.79
N LEU A 54 25.70 2.97 32.66
CA LEU A 54 27.01 2.34 32.85
C LEU A 54 27.56 1.75 31.53
N LEU A 55 26.75 0.99 30.80
CA LEU A 55 27.16 0.37 29.54
C LEU A 55 27.46 1.43 28.48
N ALA A 56 26.63 2.46 28.34
CA ALA A 56 26.87 3.56 27.42
C ALA A 56 28.14 4.36 27.76
N ASP A 57 28.40 4.62 29.04
CA ASP A 57 29.63 5.29 29.50
C ASP A 57 30.90 4.47 29.20
N ASN A 58 30.78 3.15 29.07
CA ASN A 58 31.88 2.23 28.78
C ASN A 58 31.96 1.82 27.29
N GLY A 59 31.31 2.55 26.39
CA GLY A 59 31.47 2.35 24.95
C GLY A 59 30.56 1.29 24.33
N ALA A 60 29.38 1.08 24.90
CA ALA A 60 28.34 0.28 24.26
C ALA A 60 27.96 0.86 22.88
N ILE A 61 27.72 -0.02 21.91
CA ILE A 61 27.20 0.33 20.58
C ILE A 61 25.77 0.87 20.75
N LEU A 62 25.57 2.14 20.38
CA LEU A 62 24.27 2.80 20.45
C LEU A 62 23.48 2.67 19.14
N ASN A 63 24.18 2.68 18.01
CA ASN A 63 23.60 2.71 16.66
C ASN A 63 23.84 1.38 15.94
N ASP A 64 23.45 0.28 16.58
CA ASP A 64 23.45 -1.04 15.94
C ASP A 64 22.48 -1.05 14.75
N GLU A 65 22.88 -1.63 13.62
CA GLU A 65 22.08 -1.61 12.38
C GLU A 65 20.76 -2.40 12.51
N SER A 66 20.71 -3.42 13.37
CA SER A 66 19.54 -4.28 13.52
C SER A 66 18.60 -3.78 14.61
N ASN A 67 19.16 -3.34 15.75
CA ASN A 67 18.42 -2.91 16.92
C ASN A 67 19.11 -1.70 17.60
N PRO A 68 19.01 -0.50 17.02
CA PRO A 68 19.58 0.71 17.61
C PRO A 68 18.94 1.00 18.97
N VAL A 69 19.75 1.45 19.93
CA VAL A 69 19.36 1.60 21.35
C VAL A 69 18.17 2.54 21.54
N ILE A 70 18.02 3.53 20.65
CA ILE A 70 16.96 4.54 20.74
C ILE A 70 15.57 3.94 20.51
N VAL A 71 15.46 2.91 19.66
CA VAL A 71 14.19 2.23 19.35
C VAL A 71 13.77 1.40 20.56
N THR A 72 14.69 0.63 21.15
CA THR A 72 14.43 -0.12 22.38
C THR A 72 14.09 0.81 23.55
N ALA A 73 14.76 1.97 23.65
CA ALA A 73 14.52 2.95 24.69
C ALA A 73 13.13 3.59 24.57
N ALA A 74 12.65 3.83 23.35
CA ALA A 74 11.29 4.31 23.12
C ALA A 74 10.21 3.35 23.64
N ARG A 75 10.48 2.05 23.63
CA ARG A 75 9.54 1.03 24.13
C ARG A 75 9.60 0.79 25.63
N TYR A 76 10.80 0.69 26.18
CA TYR A 76 11.00 0.21 27.55
C TYR A 76 11.61 1.24 28.50
N GLY A 77 12.24 2.28 27.93
CA GLY A 77 12.85 3.37 28.66
C GLY A 77 11.86 4.45 29.06
N ASN A 78 12.41 5.61 29.43
CA ASN A 78 11.72 6.83 29.79
C ASN A 78 12.40 8.05 29.12
N GLU A 79 11.83 9.24 29.30
CA GLU A 79 12.39 10.46 28.70
C GLU A 79 13.84 10.75 29.12
N GLU A 80 14.19 10.47 30.38
CA GLU A 80 15.53 10.74 30.89
C GLU A 80 16.58 9.87 30.21
N ILE A 81 16.30 8.57 30.05
CA ILE A 81 17.23 7.65 29.40
C ILE A 81 17.34 7.94 27.90
N ILE A 82 16.27 8.35 27.24
CA ILE A 82 16.30 8.80 25.84
C ILE A 82 17.22 10.02 25.69
N ARG A 83 17.02 11.07 26.49
CA ARG A 83 17.89 12.27 26.47
C ARG A 83 19.34 11.91 26.75
N TYR A 84 19.58 11.01 27.70
CA TYR A 84 20.91 10.53 28.02
C TYR A 84 21.56 9.81 26.83
N LEU A 85 20.88 8.85 26.21
CA LEU A 85 21.42 8.09 25.07
C LEU A 85 21.70 9.01 23.87
N LEU A 86 20.82 9.97 23.60
CA LEU A 86 21.04 11.00 22.58
C LEU A 86 22.27 11.86 22.89
N SER A 87 22.46 12.24 24.17
CA SER A 87 23.67 12.96 24.59
C SER A 87 24.97 12.16 24.42
N LYS A 88 24.86 10.84 24.30
CA LYS A 88 25.98 9.92 24.01
C LYS A 88 26.15 9.61 22.52
N GLY A 89 25.31 10.18 21.65
CA GLY A 89 25.41 10.01 20.21
C GLY A 89 24.55 8.89 19.63
N ALA A 90 23.52 8.43 20.36
CA ALA A 90 22.45 7.66 19.72
C ALA A 90 21.78 8.50 18.63
N ASP A 91 21.50 7.91 17.48
CA ASP A 91 20.85 8.56 16.35
C ASP A 91 19.32 8.44 16.49
N ILE A 92 18.62 9.56 16.63
CA ILE A 92 17.16 9.62 16.78
C ILE A 92 16.41 9.09 15.55
N ASN A 93 17.04 9.13 14.37
CA ASN A 93 16.46 8.68 13.10
C ASN A 93 16.80 7.23 12.76
N ALA A 94 17.54 6.52 13.61
CA ALA A 94 17.84 5.12 13.38
C ALA A 94 16.56 4.27 13.47
N THR A 95 16.41 3.35 12.52
CA THR A 95 15.34 2.36 12.49
C THR A 95 15.88 0.97 12.77
N ASN A 96 15.08 0.10 13.38
CA ASN A 96 15.45 -1.30 13.52
C ASN A 96 15.36 -2.07 12.19
N ARG A 97 15.69 -3.37 12.19
CA ARG A 97 15.63 -4.26 11.02
C ARG A 97 14.25 -4.41 10.36
N PHE A 98 13.20 -3.89 11.00
CA PHE A 98 11.83 -3.86 10.48
C PHE A 98 11.45 -2.46 9.98
N GLU A 99 12.42 -1.56 9.84
CA GLU A 99 12.23 -0.16 9.42
C GLU A 99 11.35 0.63 10.41
N ILE A 100 11.29 0.21 11.68
CA ILE A 100 10.52 0.89 12.72
C ILE A 100 11.42 1.91 13.44
N SER A 101 10.98 3.17 13.45
CA SER A 101 11.63 4.27 14.17
C SER A 101 11.30 4.29 15.67
N ALA A 102 12.05 5.07 16.44
CA ALA A 102 11.79 5.26 17.87
C ALA A 102 10.42 5.90 18.14
N LEU A 103 9.97 6.84 17.29
CA LEU A 103 8.64 7.46 17.39
C LEU A 103 7.53 6.45 17.20
N GLU A 104 7.64 5.59 16.18
CA GLU A 104 6.67 4.54 15.90
C GLU A 104 6.58 3.52 17.02
N GLU A 105 7.73 3.11 17.58
CA GLU A 105 7.78 2.16 18.69
C GLU A 105 7.13 2.75 19.96
N ALA A 106 7.40 4.02 20.29
CA ALA A 106 6.77 4.69 21.44
C ALA A 106 5.24 4.73 21.33
N ILE A 107 4.72 5.07 20.13
CA ILE A 107 3.28 5.12 19.86
C ILE A 107 2.65 3.73 19.98
N SER A 108 3.25 2.73 19.34
CA SER A 108 2.68 1.37 19.25
C SER A 108 2.59 0.66 20.60
N TRP A 109 3.48 1.00 21.53
CA TRP A 109 3.54 0.37 22.86
C TRP A 109 2.94 1.22 23.98
N ASN A 110 2.42 2.41 23.65
CA ASN A 110 1.86 3.37 24.62
C ASN A 110 2.76 3.52 25.85
N ASN A 111 4.06 3.65 25.61
CA ASN A 111 5.01 4.02 26.66
C ASN A 111 4.72 5.49 26.94
N ASP A 112 4.36 5.87 28.18
CA ASP A 112 3.86 7.21 28.60
C ASP A 112 4.89 8.36 28.44
N ILE A 113 5.80 8.25 27.48
CA ILE A 113 6.76 9.24 27.02
C ILE A 113 6.00 10.36 26.31
N ASP A 114 6.30 11.61 26.68
CA ASP A 114 5.86 12.76 25.90
C ASP A 114 6.53 12.72 24.51
N LEU A 115 5.72 12.55 23.45
CA LEU A 115 6.21 12.49 22.07
C LEU A 115 6.99 13.74 21.63
N LYS A 116 6.86 14.86 22.37
CA LYS A 116 7.65 16.06 22.10
C LYS A 116 9.15 15.81 22.25
N ILE A 117 9.58 14.82 23.05
CA ILE A 117 11.01 14.46 23.14
C ILE A 117 11.60 14.09 21.78
N PHE A 118 10.87 13.36 20.93
CA PHE A 118 11.38 12.93 19.62
C PHE A 118 11.53 14.13 18.68
N VAL A 119 10.53 15.02 18.67
CA VAL A 119 10.54 16.25 17.88
C VAL A 119 11.65 17.19 18.32
N ASP A 120 11.76 17.45 19.63
CA ASP A 120 12.81 18.31 20.20
C ASP A 120 14.21 17.74 19.97
N SER A 121 14.31 16.43 19.78
CA SER A 121 15.56 15.73 19.48
C SER A 121 15.87 15.66 17.98
N GLY A 122 15.00 16.18 17.11
CA GLY A 122 15.24 16.30 15.68
C GLY A 122 14.88 15.07 14.85
N ILE A 123 13.85 14.32 15.24
CA ILE A 123 13.33 13.24 14.39
C ILE A 123 12.80 13.79 13.06
N ASP A 124 13.11 13.13 11.94
CA ASP A 124 12.60 13.50 10.62
C ASP A 124 11.14 13.07 10.48
N MET A 125 10.24 14.04 10.65
CA MET A 125 8.80 13.83 10.52
C MET A 125 8.35 13.49 9.09
N ASN A 126 9.13 13.82 8.06
CA ASN A 126 8.81 13.42 6.70
C ASN A 126 9.05 11.93 6.50
N GLU A 127 10.15 11.41 7.07
CA GLU A 127 10.54 10.00 6.95
C GLU A 127 9.72 9.11 7.88
N HIS A 128 9.58 9.48 9.15
CA HIS A 128 9.02 8.62 10.19
C HIS A 128 7.57 8.99 10.58
N GLY A 129 7.15 10.23 10.35
CA GLY A 129 5.86 10.74 10.82
C GLY A 129 4.65 10.09 10.12
N GLY A 130 4.79 9.71 8.84
CA GLY A 130 3.71 9.12 8.06
C GLY A 130 3.23 7.77 8.59
N ASN A 131 4.18 6.87 8.91
CA ASN A 131 3.82 5.56 9.48
C ASN A 131 3.31 5.71 10.92
N ALA A 132 3.94 6.57 11.72
CA ALA A 132 3.48 6.92 13.06
C ALA A 132 2.02 7.43 13.07
N LEU A 133 1.66 8.30 12.12
CA LEU A 133 0.31 8.83 11.98
C LEU A 133 -0.70 7.75 11.62
N ARG A 134 -0.29 6.82 10.76
CA ARG A 134 -1.11 5.67 10.38
C ARG A 134 -1.35 4.72 11.56
N SER A 135 -0.34 4.45 12.39
CA SER A 135 -0.49 3.64 13.60
C SER A 135 -1.39 4.32 14.63
N ALA A 136 -1.21 5.62 14.89
CA ALA A 136 -2.10 6.38 15.79
C ALA A 136 -3.56 6.37 15.31
N ALA A 137 -3.77 6.47 13.99
CA ALA A 137 -5.09 6.33 13.38
C ALA A 137 -5.65 4.90 13.47
N LEU A 138 -4.80 3.86 13.52
CA LEU A 138 -5.23 2.47 13.75
C LEU A 138 -5.77 2.28 15.16
N ASP A 139 -5.04 2.81 16.14
CA ASP A 139 -5.32 2.64 17.57
C ASP A 139 -6.45 3.55 18.06
N GLY A 140 -6.86 4.55 17.26
CA GLY A 140 -7.93 5.47 17.62
C GLY A 140 -7.48 6.61 18.54
N ASN A 141 -6.18 6.91 18.57
CA ASN A 141 -5.63 7.94 19.45
C ASN A 141 -5.64 9.33 18.76
N LEU A 142 -6.76 10.04 18.87
CA LEU A 142 -6.93 11.36 18.26
C LEU A 142 -5.86 12.36 18.72
N GLN A 143 -5.45 12.32 20.00
CA GLN A 143 -4.46 13.27 20.52
C GLN A 143 -3.11 13.11 19.83
N VAL A 144 -2.67 11.87 19.61
CA VAL A 144 -1.44 11.57 18.88
C VAL A 144 -1.59 11.90 17.39
N VAL A 145 -2.73 11.61 16.78
CA VAL A 145 -3.04 12.01 15.39
C VAL A 145 -2.89 13.54 15.22
N GLN A 146 -3.51 14.32 16.11
CA GLN A 146 -3.43 15.78 16.08
C GLN A 146 -2.01 16.31 16.28
N PHE A 147 -1.26 15.69 17.20
CA PHE A 147 0.14 16.02 17.43
C PHE A 147 0.98 15.78 16.17
N LEU A 148 0.91 14.58 15.58
CA LEU A 148 1.72 14.22 14.42
C LEU A 148 1.43 15.09 13.20
N VAL A 149 0.15 15.36 12.90
CA VAL A 149 -0.22 16.26 11.80
C VAL A 149 0.30 17.68 12.03
N ARG A 150 0.24 18.19 13.28
CA ARG A 150 0.78 19.51 13.62
C ARG A 150 2.29 19.61 13.44
N GLU A 151 3.01 18.53 13.76
CA GLU A 151 4.47 18.46 13.66
C GLU A 151 4.96 18.06 12.25
N GLY A 152 4.06 17.98 11.26
CA GLY A 152 4.43 17.84 9.85
C GLY A 152 4.43 16.41 9.31
N ALA A 153 3.84 15.45 10.01
CA ALA A 153 3.61 14.11 9.44
C ALA A 153 2.79 14.20 8.14
N ASN A 154 3.18 13.43 7.13
CA ASN A 154 2.43 13.35 5.88
C ASN A 154 1.05 12.73 6.12
N ILE A 155 0.00 13.56 6.11
CA ILE A 155 -1.40 13.15 6.30
C ILE A 155 -1.89 12.12 5.27
N ASN A 156 -1.24 12.09 4.12
CA ASN A 156 -1.54 11.25 2.97
C ASN A 156 -0.56 10.08 2.80
N TYR A 157 0.22 9.74 3.82
CA TYR A 157 1.18 8.66 3.77
C TYR A 157 0.54 7.31 3.36
N CYS A 158 0.94 6.76 2.22
CA CYS A 158 0.46 5.48 1.68
C CYS A 158 1.60 4.47 1.45
N GLY A 159 2.68 4.57 2.22
CA GLY A 159 3.87 3.73 2.09
C GLY A 159 3.69 2.29 2.61
N PRO A 160 4.76 1.47 2.52
CA PRO A 160 4.76 0.08 3.00
C PRO A 160 4.52 0.00 4.52
N GLY A 161 4.27 -1.20 5.03
CA GLY A 161 4.18 -1.49 6.48
C GLY A 161 2.88 -2.12 6.96
N LEU A 162 1.79 -2.04 6.17
CA LEU A 162 0.53 -2.74 6.44
C LEU A 162 0.06 -3.49 5.20
N HIS A 163 -0.75 -4.55 5.39
CA HIS A 163 -1.12 -5.46 4.31
C HIS A 163 -1.77 -4.79 3.10
N SER A 164 -2.42 -3.63 3.23
CA SER A 164 -3.05 -2.88 2.13
C SER A 164 -2.33 -1.58 1.74
N ASN A 165 -1.20 -1.22 2.36
CA ASN A 165 -0.60 0.13 2.28
C ASN A 165 -1.65 1.26 2.38
N PRO A 166 -2.52 1.27 3.40
CA PRO A 166 -3.58 2.26 3.53
C PRO A 166 -3.01 3.62 3.96
N THR A 167 -3.73 4.71 3.64
CA THR A 167 -3.49 6.01 4.29
C THR A 167 -4.04 6.04 5.72
N PRO A 168 -3.64 7.01 6.57
CA PRO A 168 -4.26 7.20 7.87
C PRO A 168 -5.79 7.30 7.80
N LEU A 169 -6.33 7.96 6.76
CA LEU A 169 -7.78 8.09 6.56
C LEU A 169 -8.44 6.73 6.27
N HIS A 170 -7.86 5.91 5.38
CA HIS A 170 -8.37 4.55 5.11
C HIS A 170 -8.48 3.73 6.40
N VAL A 171 -7.45 3.81 7.25
CA VAL A 171 -7.40 3.08 8.52
C VAL A 171 -8.49 3.58 9.47
N ALA A 172 -8.59 4.90 9.69
CA ALA A 172 -9.58 5.48 10.58
C ALA A 172 -11.02 5.15 10.15
N VAL A 173 -11.30 5.22 8.84
CA VAL A 173 -12.58 4.81 8.24
C VAL A 173 -12.88 3.34 8.51
N SER A 174 -11.92 2.45 8.25
CA SER A 174 -12.11 1.00 8.41
C SER A 174 -12.28 0.60 9.88
N LYS A 175 -11.70 1.35 10.81
CA LYS A 175 -11.80 1.11 12.26
C LYS A 175 -13.00 1.79 12.92
N GLY A 176 -13.67 2.72 12.24
CA GLY A 176 -14.84 3.41 12.79
C GLY A 176 -14.50 4.63 13.65
N HIS A 177 -13.27 5.15 13.61
CA HIS A 177 -12.81 6.25 14.47
C HIS A 177 -13.28 7.61 13.94
N THR A 178 -14.52 7.98 14.28
CA THR A 178 -15.22 9.16 13.71
C THR A 178 -14.47 10.47 13.92
N ASP A 179 -13.95 10.70 15.12
CA ASP A 179 -13.22 11.92 15.47
C ASP A 179 -11.92 12.08 14.67
N ILE A 180 -11.20 10.98 14.43
CA ILE A 180 -10.01 10.97 13.57
C ILE A 180 -10.38 11.16 12.11
N VAL A 181 -11.44 10.50 11.62
CA VAL A 181 -11.93 10.72 10.24
C VAL A 181 -12.26 12.20 10.03
N ASP A 182 -12.98 12.81 10.96
CA ASP A 182 -13.37 14.21 10.90
C ASP A 182 -12.14 15.13 10.86
N PHE A 183 -11.20 14.91 11.79
CA PHE A 183 -9.97 15.68 11.85
C PHE A 183 -9.12 15.54 10.58
N LEU A 184 -8.95 14.34 10.04
CA LEU A 184 -8.14 14.11 8.84
C LEU A 184 -8.76 14.78 7.61
N LEU A 185 -10.09 14.70 7.46
CA LEU A 185 -10.80 15.37 6.36
C LEU A 185 -10.69 16.90 6.46
N GLU A 186 -10.85 17.46 7.66
CA GLU A 186 -10.71 18.90 7.91
C GLU A 186 -9.29 19.43 7.63
N ASN A 187 -8.27 18.56 7.73
CA ASN A 187 -6.87 18.89 7.49
C ASN A 187 -6.38 18.45 6.09
N GLY A 188 -7.29 18.16 5.16
CA GLY A 188 -6.95 17.97 3.75
C GLY A 188 -6.43 16.56 3.40
N ALA A 189 -6.87 15.53 4.11
CA ALA A 189 -6.66 14.15 3.67
C ALA A 189 -7.26 13.93 2.27
N ASP A 190 -6.45 13.37 1.37
CA ASP A 190 -6.79 13.17 -0.04
C ASP A 190 -7.67 11.92 -0.21
N LEU A 191 -8.86 12.14 -0.76
CA LEU A 191 -9.88 11.12 -1.02
C LEU A 191 -9.63 10.34 -2.32
N SER A 192 -8.73 10.81 -3.17
CA SER A 192 -8.36 10.17 -4.44
C SER A 192 -7.39 8.99 -4.24
N ILE A 193 -6.60 9.01 -3.16
CA ILE A 193 -5.54 8.03 -2.94
C ILE A 193 -6.15 6.65 -2.82
N GLN A 194 -5.61 5.73 -3.60
CA GLN A 194 -5.97 4.33 -3.57
C GLN A 194 -4.94 3.56 -2.72
N ASN A 195 -5.45 2.65 -1.89
CA ASN A 195 -4.60 1.66 -1.25
C ASN A 195 -4.07 0.65 -2.30
N ARG A 196 -3.24 -0.33 -1.90
CA ARG A 196 -2.63 -1.30 -2.83
C ARG A 196 -3.65 -2.15 -3.62
N TYR A 197 -4.91 -2.19 -3.18
CA TYR A 197 -6.00 -2.94 -3.81
C TYR A 197 -6.87 -2.06 -4.71
N GLY A 198 -6.49 -0.79 -4.93
CA GLY A 198 -7.25 0.15 -5.75
C GLY A 198 -8.43 0.79 -5.02
N ALA A 199 -8.61 0.53 -3.72
CA ALA A 199 -9.73 1.06 -2.96
C ALA A 199 -9.42 2.46 -2.42
N ARG A 200 -10.34 3.40 -2.68
CA ARG A 200 -10.39 4.75 -2.08
C ARG A 200 -11.06 4.70 -0.69
N PRO A 201 -10.98 5.76 0.15
CA PRO A 201 -11.65 5.78 1.46
C PRO A 201 -13.15 5.50 1.41
N TYR A 202 -13.85 5.94 0.35
CA TYR A 202 -15.27 5.63 0.14
C TYR A 202 -15.54 4.13 0.04
N VAL A 203 -14.70 3.39 -0.71
CA VAL A 203 -14.85 1.94 -0.89
C VAL A 203 -14.64 1.23 0.44
N CYS A 204 -13.62 1.63 1.21
CA CYS A 204 -13.40 1.08 2.54
C CYS A 204 -14.58 1.34 3.50
N ALA A 205 -15.22 2.51 3.42
CA ALA A 205 -16.42 2.80 4.22
C ALA A 205 -17.59 1.86 3.85
N LYS A 206 -17.77 1.56 2.55
CA LYS A 206 -18.79 0.60 2.09
C LYS A 206 -18.48 -0.83 2.53
N GLU A 207 -17.24 -1.28 2.40
CA GLU A 207 -16.79 -2.62 2.83
C GLU A 207 -16.93 -2.80 4.35
N ALA A 208 -16.63 -1.75 5.12
CA ALA A 208 -16.85 -1.69 6.57
C ALA A 208 -18.33 -1.57 6.96
N LYS A 209 -19.25 -1.46 5.99
CA LYS A 209 -20.70 -1.25 6.19
C LYS A 209 -21.01 -0.01 7.04
N ASN A 210 -20.20 1.03 6.90
CA ASN A 210 -20.37 2.29 7.62
C ASN A 210 -21.00 3.34 6.69
N ASP A 211 -22.33 3.37 6.65
CA ASP A 211 -23.08 4.27 5.77
C ASP A 211 -22.91 5.76 6.14
N LEU A 212 -22.60 6.07 7.40
CA LEU A 212 -22.28 7.43 7.84
C LEU A 212 -21.02 7.92 7.14
N PHE A 213 -19.93 7.15 7.20
CA PHE A 213 -18.68 7.49 6.54
C PHE A 213 -18.81 7.48 5.02
N ALA A 214 -19.49 6.49 4.46
CA ALA A 214 -19.70 6.43 3.02
C ALA A 214 -20.45 7.67 2.52
N SER A 215 -21.51 8.09 3.23
CA SER A 215 -22.27 9.30 2.89
C SER A 215 -21.43 10.56 3.07
N LYS A 216 -20.65 10.66 4.16
CA LYS A 216 -19.79 11.81 4.44
C LYS A 216 -18.71 11.98 3.36
N ILE A 217 -17.98 10.90 3.07
CA ILE A 217 -16.92 10.90 2.06
C ILE A 217 -17.50 11.16 0.67
N LYS A 218 -18.64 10.55 0.34
CA LYS A 218 -19.33 10.76 -0.93
C LYS A 218 -19.67 12.23 -1.20
N LEU A 219 -20.03 12.99 -0.17
CA LEU A 219 -20.32 14.43 -0.30
C LEU A 219 -19.08 15.29 -0.58
N LEU A 220 -17.89 14.78 -0.28
CA LEU A 220 -16.61 15.48 -0.45
C LEU A 220 -15.87 15.04 -1.73
N GLU A 221 -16.25 13.91 -2.32
CA GLU A 221 -15.66 13.39 -3.56
C GLU A 221 -16.35 13.97 -4.81
N PRO A 222 -15.62 14.11 -5.94
CA PRO A 222 -16.21 14.40 -7.24
C PRO A 222 -17.30 13.38 -7.62
N ILE A 223 -18.38 13.85 -8.25
CA ILE A 223 -19.53 13.00 -8.59
C ILE A 223 -19.15 11.91 -9.60
N GLU A 224 -18.21 12.23 -10.49
CA GLU A 224 -17.70 11.39 -11.56
C GLU A 224 -17.08 10.09 -11.01
N TRP A 225 -16.50 10.14 -9.81
CA TRP A 225 -15.90 8.96 -9.18
C TRP A 225 -16.95 7.96 -8.67
N HIS A 226 -18.15 8.44 -8.31
CA HIS A 226 -19.26 7.58 -7.91
C HIS A 226 -19.92 6.93 -9.11
N ASP A 227 -20.09 7.70 -10.19
CA ASP A 227 -20.58 7.18 -11.45
C ASP A 227 -19.61 6.15 -12.03
N ALA A 228 -18.30 6.42 -11.95
CA ALA A 228 -17.25 5.46 -12.33
C ALA A 228 -17.31 4.17 -11.50
N HIS A 229 -17.43 4.27 -10.16
CA HIS A 229 -17.51 3.08 -9.32
C HIS A 229 -18.78 2.25 -9.62
N LYS A 230 -19.94 2.92 -9.74
CA LYS A 230 -21.18 2.25 -10.12
C LYS A 230 -21.04 1.58 -11.49
N ARG A 231 -20.40 2.27 -12.43
CA ARG A 231 -20.17 1.74 -13.77
C ARG A 231 -19.24 0.52 -13.76
N ASN A 232 -18.19 0.54 -12.93
CA ASN A 232 -17.32 -0.61 -12.73
C ASN A 232 -18.10 -1.83 -12.22
N GLU A 233 -18.95 -1.66 -11.19
CA GLU A 233 -19.79 -2.74 -10.66
C GLU A 233 -20.76 -3.27 -11.73
N GLU A 234 -21.36 -2.40 -12.52
CA GLU A 234 -22.22 -2.79 -13.65
C GLU A 234 -21.44 -3.63 -14.68
N LEU A 235 -20.25 -3.18 -15.11
CA LEU A 235 -19.42 -3.91 -16.07
C LEU A 235 -18.96 -5.27 -15.54
N LEU A 236 -18.57 -5.34 -14.27
CA LEU A 236 -18.23 -6.61 -13.61
C LEU A 236 -19.44 -7.57 -13.59
N SER A 237 -20.65 -7.04 -13.33
CA SER A 237 -21.88 -7.84 -13.38
C SER A 237 -22.27 -8.29 -14.79
N MET A 238 -21.80 -7.58 -15.82
CA MET A 238 -21.92 -7.94 -17.23
C MET A 238 -20.83 -8.94 -17.67
N GLY A 239 -19.91 -9.32 -16.77
CA GLY A 239 -18.87 -10.32 -17.00
C GLY A 239 -17.58 -9.78 -17.62
N LEU A 240 -17.31 -8.47 -17.52
CA LEU A 240 -15.94 -7.98 -17.70
C LEU A 240 -15.06 -8.45 -16.54
N ARG A 241 -13.80 -8.80 -16.83
CA ARG A 241 -12.82 -9.10 -15.78
C ARG A 241 -12.29 -7.81 -15.16
N LYS A 242 -11.85 -7.88 -13.90
CA LYS A 242 -11.43 -6.71 -13.10
C LYS A 242 -10.27 -5.95 -13.74
N GLU A 243 -9.34 -6.69 -14.32
CA GLU A 243 -8.19 -6.17 -15.05
C GLU A 243 -8.60 -5.40 -16.32
N ILE A 244 -9.68 -5.81 -17.00
CA ILE A 244 -10.21 -5.10 -18.17
C ILE A 244 -10.84 -3.79 -17.73
N VAL A 245 -11.69 -3.82 -16.70
CA VAL A 245 -12.31 -2.60 -16.15
C VAL A 245 -11.25 -1.60 -15.67
N ALA A 246 -10.21 -2.10 -14.98
CA ALA A 246 -9.08 -1.29 -14.54
C ALA A 246 -8.27 -0.72 -15.73
N PHE A 247 -8.14 -1.50 -16.82
CA PHE A 247 -7.52 -1.02 -18.04
C PHE A 247 -8.35 0.08 -18.70
N LEU A 248 -9.66 -0.08 -18.90
CA LEU A 248 -10.46 0.91 -19.62
C LEU A 248 -10.49 2.28 -18.91
N GLY A 249 -10.64 2.29 -17.58
CA GLY A 249 -10.57 3.52 -16.79
C GLY A 249 -11.58 4.60 -17.22
N THR A 250 -11.36 5.83 -16.74
CA THR A 250 -12.22 7.00 -17.03
C THR A 250 -11.79 7.82 -18.24
N ASP A 251 -10.61 7.54 -18.78
CA ASP A 251 -9.99 8.26 -19.89
C ASP A 251 -9.63 7.26 -20.99
N ASN A 252 -9.77 7.65 -22.25
CA ASN A 252 -9.44 6.77 -23.38
C ASN A 252 -8.00 6.28 -23.26
N LYS A 253 -7.78 5.02 -23.64
CA LYS A 253 -6.43 4.45 -23.75
C LYS A 253 -6.13 4.10 -25.19
N THR A 254 -4.88 4.33 -25.58
CA THR A 254 -4.40 4.03 -26.92
C THR A 254 -3.23 3.06 -26.83
N ILE A 255 -3.26 2.01 -27.65
CA ILE A 255 -2.13 1.12 -27.90
C ILE A 255 -1.58 1.42 -29.28
N GLN A 256 -0.27 1.63 -29.37
CA GLN A 256 0.44 1.80 -30.65
C GLN A 256 0.82 0.42 -31.19
N LEU A 257 0.38 0.11 -32.41
CA LEU A 257 0.60 -1.18 -33.06
C LEU A 257 1.93 -1.16 -33.82
N LYS A 258 3.00 -1.50 -33.10
CA LYS A 258 4.33 -1.57 -33.72
C LYS A 258 4.36 -2.69 -34.75
N GLU A 259 4.97 -2.42 -35.89
CA GLU A 259 5.16 -3.39 -37.00
C GLU A 259 3.84 -3.85 -37.66
N SER A 260 2.70 -3.23 -37.33
CA SER A 260 1.46 -3.44 -38.06
C SER A 260 1.59 -2.92 -39.49
N THR A 261 1.01 -3.68 -40.41
CA THR A 261 0.87 -3.28 -41.81
C THR A 261 -0.50 -2.69 -42.13
N CYS A 262 -1.45 -2.77 -41.19
CA CYS A 262 -2.85 -2.46 -41.40
C CYS A 262 -3.35 -1.23 -40.61
N ALA A 263 -2.83 -0.97 -39.42
CA ALA A 263 -3.30 0.09 -38.51
C ALA A 263 -2.16 0.64 -37.64
N GLU A 264 -2.11 1.94 -37.35
CA GLU A 264 -1.05 2.48 -36.47
C GLU A 264 -1.41 2.35 -34.98
N TYR A 265 -2.70 2.39 -34.64
CA TYR A 265 -3.16 2.33 -33.25
C TYR A 265 -4.55 1.73 -33.06
N ILE A 266 -4.81 1.34 -31.81
CA ILE A 266 -6.12 0.98 -31.26
C ILE A 266 -6.46 1.98 -30.15
N GLU A 267 -7.62 2.60 -30.20
CA GLU A 267 -8.21 3.37 -29.11
C GLU A 267 -9.34 2.57 -28.44
N PHE A 268 -9.27 2.47 -27.11
CA PHE A 268 -10.27 1.79 -26.28
C PHE A 268 -11.27 2.79 -25.73
N ARG A 269 -12.51 2.31 -25.57
CA ARG A 269 -13.58 3.03 -24.87
C ARG A 269 -13.24 3.21 -23.40
N THR A 270 -13.77 4.27 -22.79
CA THR A 270 -13.80 4.38 -21.32
C THR A 270 -14.83 3.42 -20.73
N ILE A 271 -14.79 3.20 -19.41
CA ILE A 271 -15.85 2.43 -18.70
C ILE A 271 -17.27 2.98 -18.96
N PHE A 272 -17.40 4.28 -19.22
CA PHE A 272 -18.68 4.94 -19.46
C PHE A 272 -19.24 4.67 -20.86
N GLU A 273 -18.37 4.36 -21.81
CA GLU A 273 -18.72 4.18 -23.23
C GLU A 273 -18.93 2.72 -23.62
N VAL A 274 -18.41 1.75 -22.85
CA VAL A 274 -18.64 0.31 -23.11
C VAL A 274 -20.14 0.05 -23.18
N THR A 275 -20.57 -0.68 -24.21
CA THR A 275 -21.98 -1.08 -24.37
C THR A 275 -22.11 -2.58 -24.56
N ALA A 276 -23.27 -3.12 -24.21
CA ALA A 276 -23.64 -4.49 -24.49
C ALA A 276 -24.71 -4.54 -25.56
N PHE A 277 -24.56 -5.50 -26.46
CA PHE A 277 -25.63 -5.88 -27.39
C PHE A 277 -25.66 -7.39 -27.53
N ARG A 278 -26.74 -7.89 -28.11
CA ARG A 278 -26.90 -9.31 -28.44
C ARG A 278 -26.57 -9.54 -29.90
N TRP A 279 -25.76 -10.57 -30.17
CA TRP A 279 -25.50 -11.06 -31.50
C TRP A 279 -25.72 -12.58 -31.52
N LYS A 280 -26.75 -13.03 -32.26
CA LYS A 280 -27.23 -14.42 -32.21
C LYS A 280 -27.46 -14.85 -30.76
N ASP A 281 -26.78 -15.90 -30.30
CA ASP A 281 -26.87 -16.44 -28.94
C ASP A 281 -25.89 -15.80 -27.94
N TYR A 282 -25.04 -14.86 -28.39
CA TYR A 282 -24.01 -14.23 -27.56
C TYR A 282 -24.43 -12.86 -27.04
N VAL A 283 -24.10 -12.58 -25.77
CA VAL A 283 -23.96 -11.22 -25.27
C VAL A 283 -22.53 -10.78 -25.52
N VAL A 284 -22.36 -9.65 -26.20
CA VAL A 284 -21.04 -9.15 -26.57
C VAL A 284 -20.86 -7.72 -26.05
N LEU A 285 -19.63 -7.39 -25.68
CA LEU A 285 -19.26 -6.11 -25.12
C LEU A 285 -18.25 -5.44 -26.04
N ASP A 286 -18.62 -4.24 -26.50
CA ASP A 286 -17.76 -3.42 -27.33
C ASP A 286 -16.80 -2.62 -26.46
N LEU A 287 -15.51 -2.94 -26.58
CA LEU A 287 -14.42 -2.32 -25.83
C LEU A 287 -13.63 -1.31 -26.67
N LEU A 288 -13.81 -1.31 -27.99
CA LEU A 288 -13.01 -0.52 -28.91
C LEU A 288 -13.76 0.74 -29.33
N ARG A 289 -13.07 1.86 -29.29
CA ARG A 289 -13.60 3.15 -29.71
C ARG A 289 -13.26 3.41 -31.16
N GLU A 290 -12.00 3.20 -31.51
CA GLU A 290 -11.47 3.45 -32.84
C GLU A 290 -10.27 2.51 -33.10
N VAL A 291 -10.14 2.10 -34.35
CA VAL A 291 -8.92 1.48 -34.88
C VAL A 291 -8.65 2.19 -36.18
N GLU A 292 -7.44 2.71 -36.37
CA GLU A 292 -7.11 3.38 -37.64
C GLU A 292 -7.20 2.36 -38.78
N GLY A 293 -7.86 2.73 -39.89
CA GLY A 293 -8.05 1.82 -41.02
C GLY A 293 -9.23 0.85 -40.87
N TYR A 294 -9.94 0.84 -39.73
CA TYR A 294 -11.26 0.22 -39.64
C TYR A 294 -12.29 1.10 -40.34
N ASP A 295 -12.66 0.76 -41.58
CA ASP A 295 -13.72 1.45 -42.32
C ASP A 295 -15.08 0.72 -42.31
N ALA A 296 -15.14 -0.61 -42.14
CA ALA A 296 -16.40 -1.34 -41.86
C ALA A 296 -16.29 -2.83 -41.47
N LEU A 297 -15.13 -3.49 -41.57
CA LEU A 297 -15.10 -4.94 -41.84
C LEU A 297 -14.94 -5.91 -40.65
N GLY A 298 -14.84 -5.47 -39.41
CA GLY A 298 -14.72 -6.46 -38.33
C GLY A 298 -14.57 -5.91 -36.92
N VAL A 299 -15.60 -5.84 -36.08
CA VAL A 299 -15.45 -5.36 -34.69
C VAL A 299 -14.83 -6.42 -33.80
N LEU A 300 -13.72 -6.12 -33.14
CA LEU A 300 -13.21 -6.95 -32.03
C LEU A 300 -14.06 -6.72 -30.77
N LEU A 301 -14.66 -7.79 -30.27
CA LEU A 301 -15.65 -7.78 -29.19
C LEU A 301 -15.20 -8.69 -28.05
N TRP A 302 -15.61 -8.38 -26.82
CA TRP A 302 -15.44 -9.28 -25.68
C TRP A 302 -16.71 -10.11 -25.47
N VAL A 303 -16.55 -11.43 -25.34
CA VAL A 303 -17.65 -12.37 -25.06
C VAL A 303 -17.53 -12.85 -23.61
N PRO A 304 -18.35 -12.34 -22.69
CA PRO A 304 -18.21 -12.63 -21.26
C PRO A 304 -18.37 -14.11 -20.90
N GLU A 305 -19.31 -14.80 -21.54
CA GLU A 305 -19.61 -16.22 -21.23
C GLU A 305 -18.44 -17.15 -21.58
N GLU A 306 -17.63 -16.76 -22.56
CA GLU A 306 -16.48 -17.54 -23.06
C GLU A 306 -15.14 -17.02 -22.50
N GLU A 307 -15.15 -15.88 -21.81
CA GLU A 307 -13.97 -15.12 -21.38
C GLU A 307 -12.93 -14.90 -22.49
N LYS A 308 -13.39 -14.65 -23.72
CA LYS A 308 -12.57 -14.54 -24.93
C LYS A 308 -13.00 -13.37 -25.80
N PHE A 309 -12.10 -13.00 -26.70
CA PHE A 309 -12.44 -12.10 -27.79
C PHE A 309 -13.16 -12.83 -28.94
N ALA A 310 -14.00 -12.09 -29.63
CA ALA A 310 -14.64 -12.46 -30.88
C ALA A 310 -14.43 -11.37 -31.91
N PHE A 311 -14.48 -11.72 -33.19
CA PHE A 311 -14.61 -10.74 -34.26
C PHE A 311 -16.04 -10.76 -34.82
N LEU A 312 -16.49 -9.62 -35.33
CA LEU A 312 -17.77 -9.46 -36.01
C LEU A 312 -17.57 -8.69 -37.31
N ASP A 313 -17.56 -9.39 -38.44
CA ASP A 313 -17.67 -8.76 -39.75
C ASP A 313 -19.14 -8.42 -40.01
N VAL A 314 -19.43 -7.12 -40.07
CA VAL A 314 -20.79 -6.61 -40.25
C VAL A 314 -21.25 -6.77 -41.70
N ASP A 315 -20.34 -6.67 -42.67
CA ASP A 315 -20.68 -6.74 -44.09
C ASP A 315 -21.00 -8.17 -44.53
N HIS A 316 -20.31 -9.15 -43.94
CA HIS A 316 -20.52 -10.58 -44.23
C HIS A 316 -21.36 -11.31 -43.16
N GLU A 317 -21.84 -10.60 -42.12
CA GLU A 317 -22.54 -11.15 -40.95
C GLU A 317 -21.79 -12.33 -40.27
N GLN A 318 -20.46 -12.34 -40.39
CA GLN A 318 -19.62 -13.37 -39.81
C GLN A 318 -19.25 -13.03 -38.39
N PHE A 319 -19.40 -14.02 -37.51
CA PHE A 319 -19.04 -13.89 -36.10
C PHE A 319 -18.30 -15.14 -35.68
N GLY A 320 -17.13 -14.95 -35.10
CA GLY A 320 -16.30 -16.06 -34.62
C GLY A 320 -15.61 -15.74 -33.31
N LEU A 321 -15.58 -16.72 -32.42
CA LEU A 321 -14.72 -16.68 -31.22
C LEU A 321 -13.27 -16.89 -31.65
N ILE A 322 -12.34 -16.14 -31.07
CA ILE A 322 -10.91 -16.34 -31.30
C ILE A 322 -10.41 -17.31 -30.21
N PRO A 323 -10.17 -18.61 -30.52
CA PRO A 323 -10.18 -19.68 -29.53
C PRO A 323 -9.09 -19.58 -28.43
N ASP A 324 -8.02 -18.84 -28.68
CA ASP A 324 -6.88 -18.71 -27.77
C ASP A 324 -6.58 -17.25 -27.34
N LEU A 325 -7.43 -16.30 -27.73
CA LEU A 325 -7.19 -14.88 -27.45
C LEU A 325 -7.80 -14.46 -26.11
N THR A 326 -6.96 -14.45 -25.08
CA THR A 326 -7.28 -13.88 -23.77
C THR A 326 -6.99 -12.37 -23.73
N TRP A 327 -7.48 -11.68 -22.70
CA TRP A 327 -7.13 -10.27 -22.46
C TRP A 327 -5.62 -10.01 -22.40
N ASP A 328 -4.89 -10.80 -21.62
CA ASP A 328 -3.46 -10.61 -21.44
C ASP A 328 -2.70 -10.89 -22.74
N GLU A 329 -3.11 -11.92 -23.48
CA GLU A 329 -2.53 -12.23 -24.79
C GLU A 329 -2.75 -11.09 -25.78
N PHE A 330 -3.98 -10.55 -25.83
CA PHE A 330 -4.31 -9.44 -26.70
C PHE A 330 -3.50 -8.17 -26.37
N ILE A 331 -3.40 -7.80 -25.10
CA ILE A 331 -2.67 -6.60 -24.69
C ILE A 331 -1.18 -6.70 -25.03
N ASN A 332 -0.59 -7.89 -24.96
CA ASN A 332 0.82 -8.09 -25.27
C ASN A 332 1.11 -8.25 -26.77
N ASN A 333 0.16 -8.80 -27.55
CA ASN A 333 0.36 -9.16 -28.96
C ASN A 333 -0.68 -8.53 -29.90
N SER A 334 -1.25 -7.38 -29.53
CA SER A 334 -2.34 -6.70 -30.23
C SER A 334 -2.14 -6.54 -31.74
N THR A 335 -0.92 -6.20 -32.20
CA THR A 335 -0.59 -6.07 -33.63
C THR A 335 -0.99 -7.30 -34.43
N VAL A 336 -0.63 -8.50 -33.97
CA VAL A 336 -0.85 -9.76 -34.70
C VAL A 336 -2.34 -10.00 -34.91
N TYR A 337 -3.13 -9.77 -33.87
CA TYR A 337 -4.57 -10.00 -33.91
C TYR A 337 -5.31 -8.95 -34.73
N ILE A 338 -4.94 -7.67 -34.62
CA ILE A 338 -5.55 -6.62 -35.45
C ILE A 338 -5.22 -6.82 -36.92
N ASP A 339 -3.96 -7.09 -37.26
CA ASP A 339 -3.58 -7.38 -38.65
C ASP A 339 -4.34 -8.61 -39.16
N GLY A 340 -4.39 -9.71 -38.41
CA GLY A 340 -5.12 -10.92 -38.80
C GLY A 340 -6.63 -10.70 -39.00
N ILE A 341 -7.27 -9.87 -38.17
CA ILE A 341 -8.69 -9.51 -38.36
C ILE A 341 -8.86 -8.66 -39.63
N LEU A 342 -8.01 -7.66 -39.82
CA LEU A 342 -8.08 -6.75 -40.97
C LEU A 342 -7.72 -7.42 -42.30
N THR A 343 -6.94 -8.50 -42.28
CA THR A 343 -6.58 -9.29 -43.46
C THR A 343 -7.50 -10.49 -43.70
N GLY A 344 -8.45 -10.77 -42.80
CA GLY A 344 -9.40 -11.88 -42.92
C GLY A 344 -8.83 -13.26 -42.51
N GLU A 345 -7.70 -13.33 -41.79
CA GLU A 345 -7.11 -14.61 -41.33
C GLU A 345 -8.01 -15.40 -40.37
N TYR A 346 -8.96 -14.72 -39.72
CA TYR A 346 -9.90 -15.34 -38.79
C TYR A 346 -11.26 -15.65 -39.41
N GLU A 347 -11.46 -15.47 -40.72
CA GLU A 347 -12.66 -15.95 -41.42
C GLU A 347 -12.86 -17.44 -41.12
N ASP A 348 -14.05 -17.80 -40.62
CA ASP A 348 -14.38 -19.19 -40.36
C ASP A 348 -14.57 -19.90 -41.72
N ASP A 349 -13.65 -20.81 -42.06
CA ASP A 349 -13.70 -21.68 -43.25
C ASP A 349 -14.90 -22.66 -43.23
N SER A 350 -15.81 -22.55 -42.27
CA SER A 350 -17.07 -23.29 -42.28
C SER A 350 -18.00 -22.76 -43.39
N GLU A 351 -17.79 -23.27 -44.61
CA GLU A 351 -18.80 -23.38 -45.67
C GLU A 351 -19.99 -24.28 -45.23
N ASP A 352 -20.44 -24.20 -43.97
CA ASP A 352 -21.72 -24.79 -43.60
C ASP A 352 -22.82 -23.80 -43.97
N GLU A 353 -23.34 -24.04 -45.18
CA GLU A 353 -24.54 -23.48 -45.80
C GLU A 353 -25.58 -22.93 -44.82
N TRP A 354 -25.96 -21.65 -44.96
CA TRP A 354 -27.24 -21.16 -44.46
C TRP A 354 -27.96 -20.33 -45.52
N TYR A 355 -29.18 -20.79 -45.85
CA TYR A 355 -30.17 -20.18 -46.75
C TYR A 355 -30.98 -19.06 -46.10
#